data_AF-A0A6J4XE66-F1
#
_entry.id   AF-A0A6J4XE66-F1
#
_cell.length_a   1.000
_cell.length_b   1.000
_cell.length_c   1.000
_cell.angle_alpha   90.00
_cell.angle_beta   90.00
_cell.angle_gamma   90.00
#
_symmetry.space_group_name_H-M   'P 1'
#
loop_
_entity.id
_entity.type
_entity.pdbx_description
1 polymer ?
#
loop_
_entity_poly.entity_id
_entity_poly.type
_entity_poly.pdbx_seq_one_letter_code
_entity_poly.pdbx_strand_id
1 'polypeptide(L)'
;MTNEELILERLDRIEAQLAPITQTASGIKELRDDVIPLSGQAFRLLTRELEDVESGFQLEDLMALLKRSLRSVKHIIFALEQMENMVDFVTTIEPLLKSSVPKVINYLDDLEQRGVLRILTSMLDVRAKIAAAYSPEDIDQIGDGAVVALGLAKKLSDPKAAEFLEKIATLPSKVDLSGAKPVGPFGMLSALSSKEAREGLGVLMQLTKAMGELKNGGNGSSRESEPIA
;
A
#
# COMPACT_ATOMS: atom_id res chain seq x y z
N MET A 1 4.25 -35.64 -76.70
CA MET A 1 2.86 -35.41 -76.27
C MET A 1 2.14 -34.71 -77.40
N THR A 2 1.06 -35.31 -77.89
CA THR A 2 0.21 -34.71 -78.93
C THR A 2 -0.67 -33.62 -78.32
N ASN A 3 -1.13 -32.66 -79.11
CA ASN A 3 -1.94 -31.53 -78.62
C ASN A 3 -3.22 -31.98 -77.89
N GLU A 4 -3.75 -33.15 -78.24
CA GLU A 4 -4.94 -33.74 -77.62
C GLU A 4 -4.67 -34.17 -76.16
N GLU A 5 -3.49 -34.74 -75.89
CA GLU A 5 -3.08 -35.12 -74.52
C GLU A 5 -2.93 -33.89 -73.63
N LEU A 6 -2.36 -32.81 -74.17
CA LEU A 6 -2.21 -31.52 -73.48
C LEU A 6 -3.56 -30.84 -73.19
N ILE A 7 -4.54 -30.98 -74.09
CA ILE A 7 -5.89 -30.43 -73.88
C ILE A 7 -6.62 -31.23 -72.80
N LEU A 8 -6.53 -32.57 -72.83
CA LEU A 8 -7.14 -33.43 -71.80
C LEU A 8 -6.54 -33.18 -70.42
N GLU A 9 -5.22 -33.05 -70.31
CA GLU A 9 -4.55 -32.74 -69.04
C GLU A 9 -4.97 -31.36 -68.48
N ARG A 10 -5.15 -30.36 -69.36
CA ARG A 10 -5.65 -29.03 -68.97
C ARG A 10 -7.11 -29.10 -68.51
N LEU A 11 -7.93 -29.90 -69.16
CA LEU A 11 -9.34 -30.08 -68.83
C LEU A 11 -9.50 -30.79 -67.49
N ASP A 12 -8.74 -31.88 -67.26
CA ASP A 12 -8.71 -32.62 -66.00
C ASP A 12 -8.23 -31.72 -64.84
N ARG A 13 -7.25 -30.84 -65.10
CA ARG A 13 -6.77 -29.88 -64.10
C ARG A 13 -7.81 -28.81 -63.77
N ILE A 14 -8.57 -28.36 -64.76
CA ILE A 14 -9.67 -27.40 -64.57
C ILE A 14 -10.82 -28.08 -63.80
N GLU A 15 -11.15 -29.33 -64.13
CA GLU A 15 -12.17 -30.12 -63.44
C GLU A 15 -11.78 -30.42 -61.99
N ALA A 16 -10.51 -30.74 -61.72
CA ALA A 16 -9.99 -30.90 -60.36
C ALA A 16 -10.00 -29.59 -59.55
N GLN A 17 -9.85 -28.44 -60.20
CA GLN A 17 -9.98 -27.12 -59.56
C GLN A 17 -11.44 -26.68 -59.37
N LEU A 18 -12.34 -27.15 -60.23
CA LEU A 18 -13.78 -26.88 -60.14
C LEU A 18 -14.50 -27.82 -59.16
N ALA A 19 -14.01 -29.05 -58.94
CA ALA A 19 -14.59 -30.01 -58.00
C ALA A 19 -14.91 -29.43 -56.60
N PRO A 20 -14.00 -28.71 -55.91
CA PRO A 20 -14.32 -28.08 -54.63
C PRO A 20 -15.33 -26.92 -54.74
N ILE A 21 -15.37 -26.22 -55.89
CA ILE A 21 -16.35 -25.16 -56.15
C ILE A 21 -17.75 -25.77 -56.36
N THR A 22 -17.84 -26.89 -57.08
CA THR A 22 -19.07 -27.63 -57.29
C THR A 22 -19.59 -28.24 -55.98
N GLN A 23 -18.69 -28.70 -55.10
CA GLN A 23 -19.05 -29.19 -53.77
C GLN A 23 -19.58 -28.07 -52.86
N THR A 24 -18.97 -26.88 -52.92
CA THR A 24 -19.45 -25.68 -52.22
C THR A 24 -20.80 -25.21 -52.79
N ALA A 25 -20.96 -25.22 -54.11
CA ALA A 25 -22.21 -24.87 -54.78
C ALA A 25 -23.34 -25.87 -54.45
N SER A 26 -23.00 -27.15 -54.29
CA SER A 26 -23.94 -28.18 -53.87
C SER A 26 -24.38 -27.97 -52.43
N GLY A 27 -23.48 -27.61 -51.51
CA GLY A 27 -23.84 -27.24 -50.13
C GLY A 27 -24.72 -25.99 -50.03
N ILE A 28 -24.51 -24.99 -50.90
CA ILE A 28 -25.39 -23.81 -51.00
C ILE A 28 -26.76 -24.19 -51.59
N LYS A 29 -26.79 -25.12 -52.55
CA LYS A 29 -28.03 -25.63 -53.13
C LYS A 29 -28.82 -26.45 -52.11
N GLU A 30 -28.15 -27.29 -51.32
CA GLU A 30 -28.75 -28.08 -50.25
C GLU A 30 -29.24 -27.18 -49.12
N LEU A 31 -28.45 -26.19 -48.69
CA LEU A 31 -28.90 -25.15 -47.76
C LEU A 31 -30.11 -24.39 -48.31
N ARG A 32 -30.13 -24.07 -49.61
CA ARG A 32 -31.29 -23.45 -50.26
C ARG A 32 -32.50 -24.38 -50.25
N ASP A 33 -32.32 -25.64 -50.60
CA ASP A 33 -33.39 -26.64 -50.69
C ASP A 33 -33.93 -27.02 -49.30
N ASP A 34 -33.13 -26.90 -48.24
CA ASP A 34 -33.52 -27.08 -46.83
C ASP A 34 -34.14 -25.80 -46.23
N VAL A 35 -33.60 -24.63 -46.57
CA VAL A 35 -34.11 -23.33 -46.09
C VAL A 35 -35.42 -22.95 -46.78
N ILE A 36 -35.65 -23.31 -48.05
CA ILE A 36 -36.90 -23.01 -48.77
C ILE A 36 -38.13 -23.56 -48.02
N PRO A 37 -38.21 -24.85 -47.62
CA PRO A 37 -39.34 -25.38 -46.85
C PRO A 37 -39.36 -24.90 -45.40
N LEU A 38 -38.19 -24.73 -44.76
CA LEU A 38 -38.09 -24.20 -43.40
C LEU A 38 -38.54 -22.74 -43.31
N SER A 39 -38.32 -21.93 -44.35
CA SER A 39 -38.71 -20.52 -44.37
C SER A 39 -40.21 -20.34 -44.16
N GLY A 40 -41.04 -21.17 -44.79
CA GLY A 40 -42.49 -21.10 -44.66
C GLY A 40 -43.01 -21.62 -43.31
N GLN A 41 -42.28 -22.52 -42.64
CA GLN A 41 -42.64 -23.02 -41.31
C GLN A 41 -42.12 -22.10 -40.21
N ALA A 42 -40.86 -21.65 -40.31
CA ALA A 42 -40.26 -20.66 -39.42
C ALA A 42 -41.03 -19.34 -39.47
N PHE A 43 -41.48 -18.88 -40.64
CA PHE A 43 -42.28 -17.66 -40.74
C PHE A 43 -43.64 -17.80 -40.04
N ARG A 44 -44.28 -18.96 -40.11
CA ARG A 44 -45.54 -19.24 -39.39
C ARG A 44 -45.33 -19.40 -37.89
N LEU A 45 -44.22 -20.02 -37.47
CA LEU A 45 -43.87 -20.20 -36.07
C LEU A 45 -43.48 -18.87 -35.43
N LEU A 46 -42.71 -18.03 -36.13
CA LEU A 46 -42.45 -16.65 -35.76
C LEU A 46 -43.75 -15.84 -35.72
N THR A 47 -44.64 -15.96 -36.72
CA THR A 47 -45.93 -15.24 -36.69
C THR A 47 -46.78 -15.63 -35.47
N ARG A 48 -46.82 -16.92 -35.13
CA ARG A 48 -47.56 -17.44 -33.97
C ARG A 48 -46.92 -17.05 -32.63
N GLU A 49 -45.59 -17.07 -32.54
CA GLU A 49 -44.88 -16.64 -31.33
C GLU A 49 -44.93 -15.11 -31.16
N LEU A 50 -44.92 -14.35 -32.27
CA LEU A 50 -45.14 -12.90 -32.30
C LEU A 50 -46.60 -12.54 -32.00
N GLU A 51 -47.55 -13.42 -32.31
CA GLU A 51 -48.98 -13.28 -31.96
C GLU A 51 -49.21 -13.42 -30.44
N ASP A 52 -48.38 -14.22 -29.74
CA ASP A 52 -48.32 -14.31 -28.27
C ASP A 52 -47.57 -13.12 -27.62
N VAL A 53 -46.82 -12.31 -28.37
CA VAL A 53 -46.22 -11.05 -27.89
C VAL A 53 -47.29 -9.96 -27.92
N GLU A 54 -48.18 -10.04 -26.95
CA GLU A 54 -49.38 -9.23 -26.80
C GLU A 54 -49.12 -7.71 -26.93
N SER A 55 -49.62 -7.11 -28.01
CA SER A 55 -49.79 -5.66 -28.28
C SER A 55 -48.59 -4.77 -28.61
N GLY A 56 -47.34 -5.25 -28.54
CA GLY A 56 -46.16 -4.37 -28.64
C GLY A 56 -45.35 -4.42 -29.93
N PHE A 57 -45.60 -5.39 -30.83
CA PHE A 57 -44.69 -5.68 -31.94
C PHE A 57 -45.30 -5.28 -33.29
N GLN A 58 -44.85 -4.16 -33.86
CA GLN A 58 -45.21 -3.76 -35.22
C GLN A 58 -44.08 -4.14 -36.20
N LEU A 59 -44.43 -4.48 -37.44
CA LEU A 59 -43.46 -4.81 -38.48
C LEU A 59 -42.55 -3.60 -38.79
N GLU A 60 -43.09 -2.40 -38.59
CA GLU A 60 -42.40 -1.12 -38.61
C GLU A 60 -41.30 -1.02 -37.54
N ASP A 61 -41.54 -1.55 -36.34
CA ASP A 61 -40.55 -1.56 -35.25
C ASP A 61 -39.40 -2.52 -35.58
N LEU A 62 -39.68 -3.67 -36.20
CA LEU A 62 -38.64 -4.57 -36.70
C LEU A 62 -37.78 -3.89 -37.77
N MET A 63 -38.41 -3.15 -38.69
CA MET A 63 -37.69 -2.36 -39.70
C MET A 63 -36.90 -1.19 -39.08
N ALA A 64 -37.42 -0.57 -38.03
CA ALA A 64 -36.72 0.46 -37.28
C ALA A 64 -35.51 -0.10 -36.52
N LEU A 65 -35.64 -1.28 -35.90
CA LEU A 65 -34.56 -2.02 -35.26
C LEU A 65 -33.50 -2.44 -36.27
N LEU A 66 -33.89 -2.95 -37.43
CA LEU A 66 -32.95 -3.30 -38.50
C LEU A 66 -32.17 -2.07 -38.98
N LYS A 67 -32.86 -0.95 -39.25
CA LYS A 67 -32.21 0.32 -39.61
C LYS A 67 -31.30 0.84 -38.50
N ARG A 68 -31.71 0.70 -37.24
CA ARG A 68 -30.91 1.12 -36.08
C ARG A 68 -29.67 0.25 -35.91
N SER A 69 -29.80 -1.06 -36.12
CA SER A 69 -28.71 -2.03 -36.12
C SER A 69 -27.70 -1.71 -37.23
N LEU A 70 -28.17 -1.47 -38.46
CA LEU A 70 -27.34 -1.04 -39.58
C LEU A 70 -26.63 0.29 -39.30
N ARG A 71 -27.30 1.24 -38.64
CA ARG A 71 -26.69 2.51 -38.23
C ARG A 71 -25.70 2.32 -37.07
N SER A 72 -25.91 1.35 -36.19
CA SER A 72 -25.01 1.03 -35.08
C SER A 72 -23.84 0.11 -35.48
N VAL A 73 -23.79 -0.41 -36.71
CA VAL A 73 -22.63 -1.15 -37.23
C VAL A 73 -21.32 -0.39 -36.99
N LYS A 74 -21.33 0.95 -37.13
CA LYS A 74 -20.15 1.78 -36.81
C LYS A 74 -19.71 1.68 -35.35
N HIS A 75 -20.64 1.58 -34.41
CA HIS A 75 -20.33 1.40 -32.99
C HIS A 75 -19.83 -0.01 -32.69
N ILE A 76 -20.35 -1.02 -33.40
CA ILE A 76 -19.88 -2.41 -33.29
C ILE A 76 -18.45 -2.52 -33.83
N ILE A 77 -18.19 -1.93 -35.01
CA ILE A 77 -16.84 -1.87 -35.59
C ILE A 77 -15.88 -1.17 -34.62
N PHE A 78 -16.27 -0.02 -34.08
CA PHE A 78 -15.46 0.67 -33.08
C PHE A 78 -15.19 -0.18 -31.84
N ALA A 79 -16.18 -0.91 -31.32
CA ALA A 79 -15.97 -1.80 -30.17
C ALA A 79 -15.01 -2.95 -30.49
N LEU A 80 -15.08 -3.51 -31.70
CA LEU A 80 -14.16 -4.54 -32.17
C LEU A 80 -12.74 -3.99 -32.32
N GLU A 81 -12.58 -2.79 -32.88
CA GLU A 81 -11.28 -2.08 -32.94
C GLU A 81 -10.71 -1.82 -31.54
N GLN A 82 -11.55 -1.47 -30.55
CA GLN A 82 -11.07 -1.32 -29.18
C GLN A 82 -10.68 -2.65 -28.51
N MET A 83 -11.34 -3.75 -28.87
CA MET A 83 -10.93 -5.08 -28.43
C MET A 83 -9.58 -5.46 -29.03
N GLU A 84 -9.32 -5.13 -30.30
CA GLU A 84 -8.01 -5.32 -30.94
C GLU A 84 -6.93 -4.51 -30.20
N ASN A 85 -7.18 -3.23 -29.92
CA ASN A 85 -6.27 -2.39 -29.13
C ASN A 85 -6.01 -2.96 -27.72
N MET A 86 -7.01 -3.55 -27.07
CA MET A 86 -6.87 -4.18 -25.76
C MET A 86 -6.01 -5.46 -25.84
N VAL A 87 -6.20 -6.28 -26.87
CA VAL A 87 -5.37 -7.46 -27.12
C VAL A 87 -3.93 -7.06 -27.36
N ASP A 88 -3.68 -6.01 -28.14
CA ASP A 88 -2.34 -5.47 -28.37
C ASP A 88 -1.69 -4.95 -27.09
N PHE A 89 -2.46 -4.24 -26.25
CA PHE A 89 -2.00 -3.79 -24.94
C PHE A 89 -1.63 -4.95 -24.02
N VAL A 90 -2.49 -5.98 -23.93
CA VAL A 90 -2.23 -7.17 -23.12
C VAL A 90 -1.00 -7.90 -23.64
N THR A 91 -0.87 -8.08 -24.96
CA THR A 91 0.28 -8.72 -25.59
C THR A 91 1.58 -7.93 -25.36
N THR A 92 1.49 -6.60 -25.30
CA THR A 92 2.62 -5.71 -25.00
C THR A 92 3.07 -5.82 -23.54
N ILE A 93 2.12 -5.95 -22.61
CA ILE A 93 2.39 -6.00 -21.17
C ILE A 93 2.67 -7.42 -20.67
N GLU A 94 2.20 -8.45 -21.36
CA GLU A 94 2.38 -9.86 -20.98
C GLU A 94 3.84 -10.22 -20.69
N PRO A 95 4.85 -9.85 -21.52
CA PRO A 95 6.25 -10.10 -21.20
C PRO A 95 6.72 -9.38 -19.94
N LEU A 96 6.25 -8.14 -19.72
CA LEU A 96 6.58 -7.36 -18.53
C LEU A 96 5.99 -8.02 -17.28
N LEU A 97 4.74 -8.50 -17.33
CA LEU A 97 4.12 -9.22 -16.23
C LEU A 97 4.84 -10.55 -15.97
N LYS A 98 5.13 -11.34 -17.01
CA LYS A 98 5.88 -12.59 -16.89
C LYS A 98 7.26 -12.40 -16.25
N SER A 99 7.91 -11.26 -16.48
CA SER A 99 9.20 -10.92 -15.86
C SER A 99 9.08 -10.28 -14.47
N SER A 100 8.04 -9.46 -14.25
CA SER A 100 7.91 -8.64 -13.04
C SER A 100 7.19 -9.37 -11.91
N VAL A 101 6.19 -10.20 -12.22
CA VAL A 101 5.44 -10.97 -11.20
C VAL A 101 6.38 -11.85 -10.38
N PRO A 102 7.30 -12.65 -10.97
CA PRO A 102 8.25 -13.42 -10.17
C PRO A 102 9.17 -12.55 -9.32
N LYS A 103 9.59 -11.38 -9.80
CA LYS A 103 10.43 -10.46 -9.04
C LYS A 103 9.70 -9.87 -7.84
N VAL A 104 8.43 -9.50 -8.02
CA VAL A 104 7.58 -9.02 -6.92
C VAL A 104 7.34 -10.14 -5.91
N ILE A 105 7.05 -11.36 -6.36
CA ILE A 105 6.90 -12.52 -5.47
C ILE A 105 8.18 -12.75 -4.67
N ASN A 106 9.34 -12.81 -5.32
CA ASN A 106 10.62 -13.01 -4.63
C ASN A 106 10.94 -11.87 -3.66
N TYR A 107 10.61 -10.63 -4.02
CA TYR A 107 10.80 -9.47 -3.15
C TYR A 107 9.88 -9.54 -1.92
N LEU A 108 8.61 -9.89 -2.11
CA LEU A 108 7.66 -10.08 -1.00
C LEU A 108 8.04 -11.27 -0.12
N ASP A 109 8.56 -12.36 -0.71
CA ASP A 109 9.05 -13.53 0.00
C ASP A 109 10.30 -13.20 0.83
N ASP A 110 11.25 -12.43 0.29
CA ASP A 110 12.40 -11.91 1.05
C ASP A 110 11.97 -11.00 2.20
N LEU A 111 10.97 -10.14 1.97
CA LEU A 111 10.38 -9.31 3.03
C LEU A 111 9.68 -10.14 4.10
N GLU A 112 8.99 -11.22 3.72
CA GLU A 112 8.34 -12.15 4.65
C GLU A 112 9.39 -12.94 5.46
N GLN A 113 10.43 -13.46 4.81
CA GLN A 113 11.52 -14.21 5.45
C GLN A 113 12.29 -13.35 6.44
N ARG A 114 12.50 -12.07 6.11
CA ARG A 114 13.08 -11.07 7.03
C ARG A 114 12.11 -10.61 8.11
N GLY A 115 10.86 -11.06 8.07
CA GLY A 115 9.82 -10.73 9.04
C GLY A 115 9.26 -9.31 8.92
N VAL A 116 9.59 -8.58 7.86
CA VAL A 116 9.17 -7.18 7.67
C VAL A 116 7.65 -7.07 7.57
N LEU A 117 7.00 -7.95 6.81
CA LEU A 117 5.53 -7.98 6.72
C LEU A 117 4.88 -8.31 8.07
N ARG A 118 5.51 -9.18 8.86
CA ARG A 118 5.03 -9.53 10.21
C ARG A 118 5.17 -8.37 11.20
N ILE A 119 6.23 -7.56 11.07
CA ILE A 119 6.40 -6.34 11.86
C ILE A 119 5.35 -5.30 11.48
N LEU A 120 5.09 -5.11 10.18
CA LEU A 120 4.05 -4.19 9.69
C LEU A 120 2.66 -4.56 10.19
N THR A 121 2.27 -5.82 10.06
CA THR A 121 0.98 -6.32 10.57
C THR A 121 0.89 -6.19 12.08
N SER A 122 1.95 -6.54 12.82
CA SER A 122 1.99 -6.35 14.28
C SER A 122 1.86 -4.87 14.68
N MET A 123 2.47 -3.95 13.92
CA MET A 123 2.33 -2.51 14.13
C MET A 123 0.90 -2.03 13.89
N LEU A 124 0.22 -2.56 12.87
CA LEU A 124 -1.20 -2.26 12.62
C LEU A 124 -2.08 -2.78 13.76
N ASP A 125 -1.82 -3.99 14.26
CA ASP A 125 -2.53 -4.56 15.41
C ASP A 125 -2.32 -3.73 16.69
N VAL A 126 -1.09 -3.28 16.93
CA VAL A 126 -0.78 -2.38 18.05
C VAL A 126 -1.54 -1.08 17.90
N ARG A 127 -1.56 -0.46 16.71
CA ARG A 127 -2.36 0.75 16.46
C ARG A 127 -3.85 0.51 16.64
N ALA A 128 -4.38 -0.64 16.20
CA ALA A 128 -5.77 -1.01 16.40
C ALA A 128 -6.12 -1.17 17.89
N LYS A 129 -5.26 -1.83 18.67
CA LYS A 129 -5.41 -1.98 20.12
C LYS A 129 -5.35 -0.64 20.84
N ILE A 130 -4.44 0.24 20.44
CA ILE A 130 -4.32 1.59 20.98
C ILE A 130 -5.59 2.39 20.67
N ALA A 131 -6.04 2.38 19.41
CA ALA A 131 -7.26 3.08 19.00
C ALA A 131 -8.55 2.53 19.65
N ALA A 132 -8.57 1.25 20.02
CA ALA A 132 -9.69 0.65 20.74
C ALA A 132 -9.69 0.96 22.25
N ALA A 133 -8.51 1.19 22.83
CA ALA A 133 -8.35 1.43 24.27
C ALA A 133 -8.29 2.90 24.66
N TYR A 134 -7.92 3.79 23.72
CA TYR A 134 -7.64 5.20 23.97
C TYR A 134 -8.34 6.07 22.93
N SER A 135 -8.81 7.24 23.36
CA SER A 135 -9.37 8.24 22.45
C SER A 135 -8.26 8.91 21.62
N PRO A 136 -8.59 9.58 20.49
CA PRO A 136 -7.62 10.34 19.71
C PRO A 136 -6.83 11.35 20.58
N GLU A 137 -7.51 12.00 21.51
CA GLU A 137 -6.92 12.97 22.44
C GLU A 137 -5.94 12.31 23.43
N ASP A 138 -6.22 11.09 23.88
CA ASP A 138 -5.33 10.33 24.76
C ASP A 138 -4.05 9.90 24.01
N ILE A 139 -4.17 9.53 22.74
CA ILE A 139 -3.03 9.16 21.90
C ILE A 139 -2.07 10.34 21.70
N ASP A 140 -2.62 11.53 21.48
CA ASP A 140 -1.82 12.76 21.35
C ASP A 140 -1.09 13.09 22.66
N GLN A 141 -1.76 13.00 23.81
CA GLN A 141 -1.11 13.20 25.12
C GLN A 141 -0.02 12.17 25.41
N ILE A 142 -0.25 10.90 25.05
CA ILE A 142 0.77 9.84 25.17
C ILE A 142 1.97 10.15 24.25
N GLY A 143 1.71 10.62 23.03
CA GLY A 143 2.74 11.04 22.08
C GLY A 143 3.61 12.17 22.64
N ASP A 144 2.98 13.23 23.16
CA ASP A 144 3.67 14.36 23.79
C ASP A 144 4.50 13.91 25.00
N GLY A 145 3.91 13.05 25.84
CA GLY A 145 4.60 12.45 26.99
C GLY A 145 5.82 11.62 26.57
N ALA A 146 5.72 10.85 25.49
CA ALA A 146 6.83 10.07 24.96
C ALA A 146 7.97 10.96 24.44
N VAL A 147 7.65 12.09 23.79
CA VAL A 147 8.66 13.09 23.36
C VAL A 147 9.37 13.70 24.57
N VAL A 148 8.64 14.04 25.63
CA VAL A 148 9.24 14.53 26.89
C VAL A 148 10.16 13.47 27.50
N ALA A 149 9.71 12.21 27.57
CA ALA A 149 10.50 11.10 28.10
C ALA A 149 11.79 10.87 27.30
N LEU A 150 11.72 10.93 25.97
CA LEU A 150 12.91 10.85 25.10
C LEU A 150 13.84 12.05 25.30
N GLY A 151 13.29 13.26 25.48
CA GLY A 151 14.06 14.45 25.82
C GLY A 151 14.78 14.32 27.16
N LEU A 152 14.15 13.72 28.16
CA LEU A 152 14.76 13.39 29.44
C LEU A 152 15.84 12.32 29.29
N ALA A 153 15.58 11.24 28.56
CA ALA A 153 16.57 10.19 28.29
C ALA A 153 17.83 10.77 27.60
N LYS A 154 17.64 11.69 26.65
CA LYS A 154 18.74 12.42 26.01
C LYS A 154 19.52 13.30 26.99
N LYS A 155 18.83 14.02 27.89
CA LYS A 155 19.47 14.86 28.93
C LYS A 155 20.22 14.02 29.97
N LEU A 156 19.70 12.87 30.35
CA LEU A 156 20.37 11.93 31.26
C LEU A 156 21.56 11.23 30.62
N SER A 157 21.55 11.10 29.29
CA SER A 157 22.67 10.61 28.49
C SER A 157 23.74 11.67 28.23
N ASP A 158 23.58 12.90 28.74
CA ASP A 158 24.66 13.91 28.71
C ASP A 158 25.85 13.41 29.54
N PRO A 159 27.10 13.54 29.05
CA PRO A 159 28.28 13.06 29.76
C PRO A 159 28.39 13.56 31.20
N LYS A 160 27.98 14.81 31.49
CA LYS A 160 28.04 15.38 32.83
C LYS A 160 26.96 14.78 33.75
N ALA A 161 25.77 14.50 33.22
CA ALA A 161 24.69 13.86 33.97
C ALA A 161 25.03 12.40 34.28
N ALA A 162 25.56 11.67 33.30
CA ALA A 162 26.01 10.30 33.47
C ALA A 162 27.14 10.20 34.53
N GLU A 163 28.15 11.06 34.44
CA GLU A 163 29.27 11.10 35.40
C GLU A 163 28.79 11.43 36.83
N PHE A 164 27.82 12.35 36.97
CA PHE A 164 27.23 12.67 38.27
C PHE A 164 26.43 11.50 38.87
N LEU A 165 25.62 10.83 38.03
CA LEU A 165 24.84 9.65 38.45
C LEU A 165 25.76 8.49 38.85
N GLU A 166 26.84 8.25 38.10
CA GLU A 166 27.84 7.23 38.43
C GLU A 166 28.55 7.53 39.76
N LYS A 167 28.95 8.80 39.97
CA LYS A 167 29.54 9.24 41.23
C LYS A 167 28.62 9.00 42.42
N ILE A 168 27.32 9.27 42.29
CA ILE A 168 26.32 9.01 43.34
C ILE A 168 26.08 7.51 43.53
N ALA A 169 25.93 6.75 42.44
CA ALA A 169 25.64 5.32 42.50
C ALA A 169 26.78 4.50 43.15
N THR A 170 28.02 5.00 43.10
CA THR A 170 29.17 4.38 43.77
C THR A 170 29.37 4.81 45.23
N LEU A 171 28.60 5.79 45.74
CA LEU A 171 28.70 6.23 47.15
C LEU A 171 28.38 5.13 48.16
N PRO A 172 27.32 4.32 48.02
CA PRO A 172 27.01 3.26 48.98
C PRO A 172 28.12 2.22 49.10
N SER A 173 28.86 1.94 48.03
CA SER A 173 29.99 1.00 48.03
C SER A 173 31.24 1.57 48.71
N LYS A 174 31.31 2.89 48.89
CA LYS A 174 32.44 3.62 49.49
C LYS A 174 32.17 4.05 50.93
N VAL A 175 30.93 3.95 51.39
CA VAL A 175 30.50 4.37 52.73
C VAL A 175 29.98 3.16 53.49
N ASP A 176 30.69 2.79 54.55
CA ASP A 176 30.23 1.75 55.48
C ASP A 176 29.11 2.31 56.37
N LEU A 177 27.87 2.17 55.90
CA LEU A 177 26.67 2.60 56.62
C LEU A 177 26.32 1.69 57.81
N SER A 178 26.88 0.48 57.86
CA SER A 178 26.68 -0.50 58.94
C SER A 178 27.49 -0.17 60.20
N GLY A 179 28.61 0.55 60.06
CA GLY A 179 29.52 0.91 61.16
C GLY A 179 29.36 2.33 61.71
N ALA A 180 28.33 3.08 61.30
CA ALA A 180 28.18 4.50 61.63
C ALA A 180 27.99 4.72 63.15
N LYS A 181 29.03 5.22 63.83
CA LYS A 181 28.97 5.53 65.26
C LYS A 181 28.20 6.84 65.50
N PRO A 182 27.33 6.90 66.52
CA PRO A 182 26.66 8.14 66.89
C PRO A 182 27.70 9.19 67.31
N VAL A 183 27.70 10.35 66.65
CA VAL A 183 28.52 11.50 67.00
C VAL A 183 27.76 12.42 67.95
N GLY A 184 28.36 12.71 69.12
CA GLY A 184 27.79 13.66 70.08
C GLY A 184 27.83 15.12 69.58
N PRO A 185 27.20 16.07 70.29
CA PRO A 185 27.08 17.47 69.84
C PRO A 185 28.42 18.13 69.50
N PHE A 186 29.46 17.86 70.30
CA PHE A 186 30.81 18.36 70.07
C PHE A 186 31.54 17.61 68.94
N GLY A 187 31.29 16.30 68.82
CA GLY A 187 31.80 15.47 67.74
C GLY A 187 31.18 15.83 66.39
N MET A 188 29.93 16.28 66.37
CA MET A 188 29.26 16.79 65.18
C MET A 188 29.87 18.11 64.71
N LEU A 189 30.18 19.03 65.65
CA LEU A 189 30.88 20.27 65.35
C LEU A 189 32.29 20.02 64.79
N SER A 190 33.02 19.05 65.37
CA SER A 190 34.33 18.62 64.89
C SER A 190 34.27 17.87 63.56
N ALA A 191 33.24 17.05 63.32
CA ALA A 191 33.06 16.33 62.07
C ALA A 191 32.76 17.28 60.91
N LEU A 192 31.99 18.35 61.17
CA LEU A 192 31.75 19.44 60.22
C LEU A 192 32.97 20.35 60.01
N SER A 193 34.00 20.24 60.86
CA SER A 193 35.25 21.00 60.70
C SER A 193 36.27 20.30 59.81
N SER A 194 36.04 19.04 59.40
CA SER A 194 36.94 18.33 58.48
C SER A 194 36.91 18.98 57.09
N LYS A 195 38.00 18.83 56.35
CA LYS A 195 38.14 19.43 55.02
C LYS A 195 37.10 18.84 54.06
N GLU A 196 36.90 17.53 54.13
CA GLU A 196 35.96 16.75 53.32
C GLU A 196 34.50 17.14 53.62
N ALA A 197 34.15 17.35 54.89
CA ALA A 197 32.79 17.79 55.27
C ALA A 197 32.50 19.22 54.81
N ARG A 198 33.49 20.12 54.89
CA ARG A 198 33.38 21.49 54.38
C ARG A 198 33.27 21.54 52.86
N GLU A 199 34.04 20.71 52.15
CA GLU A 199 33.94 20.56 50.69
C GLU A 199 32.57 20.01 50.28
N GLY A 200 32.08 18.97 50.96
CA GLY A 200 30.74 18.41 50.73
C GLY A 200 29.62 19.42 50.99
N LEU A 201 29.69 20.18 52.10
CA LEU A 201 28.77 21.29 52.38
C LEU A 201 28.86 22.38 51.31
N GLY A 202 30.05 22.70 50.82
CA GLY A 202 30.25 23.65 49.72
C GLY A 202 29.55 23.20 48.43
N VAL A 203 29.66 21.93 48.07
CA VAL A 203 28.94 21.34 46.93
C VAL A 203 27.42 21.41 47.15
N LEU A 204 26.94 21.04 48.34
CA LEU A 204 25.51 21.13 48.68
C LEU A 204 24.99 22.57 48.62
N MET A 205 25.77 23.56 49.07
CA MET A 205 25.42 24.98 48.97
C MET A 205 25.36 25.44 47.51
N GLN A 206 26.29 25.01 46.65
CA GLN A 206 26.24 25.32 45.22
C GLN A 206 25.05 24.68 44.53
N LEU A 207 24.73 23.41 44.84
CA LEU A 207 23.52 22.74 44.35
C LEU A 207 22.26 23.47 44.83
N THR A 208 22.22 23.89 46.09
CA THR A 208 21.09 24.66 46.67
C THR A 208 20.94 26.01 45.99
N LYS A 209 22.06 26.70 45.70
CA LYS A 209 22.06 27.97 44.98
C LYS A 209 21.56 27.80 43.54
N ALA A 210 22.03 26.77 42.83
CA ALA A 210 21.55 26.45 41.48
C ALA A 210 20.05 26.15 41.47
N MET A 211 19.53 25.42 42.47
CA MET A 211 18.09 25.18 42.65
C MET A 211 17.32 26.47 42.93
N GLY A 212 17.91 27.41 43.69
CA GLY A 212 17.34 28.74 43.92
C GLY A 212 17.32 29.62 42.66
N GLU A 213 18.35 29.54 41.82
CA GLU A 213 18.42 30.22 40.53
C GLU A 213 17.41 29.65 39.52
N LEU A 214 17.13 28.34 39.54
CA LEU A 214 16.05 27.74 38.75
C LEU A 214 14.66 28.24 39.16
N LYS A 215 14.45 28.60 40.44
CA LYS A 215 13.21 29.19 40.94
C LYS A 215 13.09 30.69 40.64
N ASN A 216 14.21 31.43 40.67
CA ASN A 216 14.24 32.88 40.41
C ASN A 216 14.47 33.25 38.93
N GLY A 217 14.93 32.32 38.10
CA GLY A 217 15.25 32.51 36.68
C GLY A 217 14.05 32.66 35.75
N GLY A 218 12.83 32.75 36.29
CA GLY A 218 11.63 33.07 35.52
C GLY A 218 11.43 34.56 35.22
N ASN A 219 12.19 35.48 35.84
CA ASN A 219 11.96 36.91 35.61
C ASN A 219 13.14 37.85 35.94
N GLY A 220 14.29 37.71 35.27
CA GLY A 220 15.42 38.59 35.57
C GLY A 220 16.61 38.52 34.61
N SER A 221 16.41 38.86 33.35
CA SER A 221 17.52 39.15 32.42
C SER A 221 17.23 40.45 31.67
N SER A 222 17.57 41.60 32.28
CA SER A 222 17.79 42.88 31.59
C SER A 222 18.39 43.88 32.58
N ARG A 223 19.70 43.76 32.85
CA ARG A 223 20.55 44.94 33.06
C ARG A 223 21.83 44.71 32.29
N GLU A 224 21.75 45.08 31.01
CA GLU A 224 22.93 45.44 30.22
C GLU A 224 23.78 46.40 31.03
N SER A 225 25.02 45.99 31.29
CA SER A 225 26.10 46.90 31.62
C SER A 225 26.49 47.65 30.35
N GLU A 226 26.11 48.92 30.26
CA GLU A 226 26.62 49.86 29.25
C GLU A 226 28.16 50.00 29.37
N PRO A 227 28.87 50.17 28.25
CA PRO A 227 30.31 50.37 28.25
C PRO A 227 30.63 51.82 28.63
N ILE A 228 31.62 51.99 29.50
CA ILE A 228 32.16 53.29 29.88
C ILE A 228 33.06 53.78 28.73
N ALA A 229 32.77 54.99 28.24
CA ALA A 229 33.56 55.73 27.26
C ALA A 229 34.93 56.17 27.80
#